data_AF-A0A0F2NPC8-F1
#
_entry.id   AF-A0A0F2NPC8-F1
#
_cell.length_a   1.000
_cell.length_b   1.000
_cell.length_c   1.000
_cell.angle_alpha   90.00
_cell.angle_beta   90.00
_cell.angle_gamma   90.00
#
_symmetry.space_group_name_H-M   'P 1'
#
loop_
_entity.id
_entity.type
_entity.pdbx_description
1 polymer ?
#
loop_
_entity_poly.entity_id
_entity_poly.type
_entity_poly.pdbx_seq_one_letter_code
_entity_poly.pdbx_strand_id
1 'polypeptide(L)' 'MVALLVLALLAIIALEAPGLLRKKAWRELAAFSFFLVLGFALALPQVLGFAVPSPNIAIEALFRPLSDWLR' A
#
# COMPACT_ATOMS: atom_id res chain seq x y z
N MET A 1 10.56 13.44 1.94
CA MET A 1 9.74 12.38 1.30
C MET A 1 8.25 12.43 1.65
N VAL A 2 7.83 12.65 2.91
CA VAL A 2 6.40 12.65 3.31
C VAL A 2 5.53 13.59 2.47
N ALA A 3 5.99 14.82 2.21
CA ALA A 3 5.25 15.79 1.40
C ALA A 3 4.95 15.27 -0.03
N LEU A 4 5.88 14.51 -0.62
CA LEU A 4 5.70 13.90 -1.94
C LEU A 4 4.65 12.77 -1.91
N LEU A 5 4.64 11.97 -0.84
CA LEU A 5 3.63 10.94 -0.64
C LEU A 5 2.22 11.56 -0.55
N VAL A 6 2.07 12.62 0.22
CA VAL A 6 0.79 13.34 0.35
C VAL A 6 0.37 13.97 -0.99
N LEU A 7 1.30 14.62 -1.70
CA LEU A 7 1.04 15.18 -3.02
C LEU A 7 0.59 14.11 -4.03
N ALA A 8 1.24 12.94 -4.04
CA ALA A 8 0.85 11.84 -4.90
C ALA A 8 -0.56 11.33 -4.59
N LEU A 9 -0.91 11.16 -3.31
CA LEU A 9 -2.25 10.75 -2.89
C LEU A 9 -3.31 11.78 -3.28
N LEU A 10 -3.03 13.08 -3.08
CA LEU A 10 -3.92 14.15 -3.49
C LEU A 10 -4.12 14.18 -5.01
N ALA A 11 -3.07 13.97 -5.80
CA ALA A 11 -3.16 13.87 -7.25
C ALA A 11 -4.04 12.69 -7.69
N ILE A 12 -3.86 11.51 -7.08
CA ILE A 12 -4.68 10.33 -7.36
C ILE A 12 -6.16 10.60 -7.03
N ILE A 13 -6.45 11.19 -5.86
CA ILE A 13 -7.83 11.57 -5.47
C ILE A 13 -8.42 12.57 -6.46
N ALA A 14 -7.66 13.60 -6.85
CA ALA A 14 -8.13 14.64 -7.75
C ALA A 14 -8.47 14.12 -9.16
N LEU A 15 -7.77 13.09 -9.63
CA LEU A 15 -8.02 12.47 -10.94
C LEU A 15 -9.19 11.47 -10.90
N GLU A 16 -9.22 10.59 -9.89
CA GLU A 16 -10.14 9.44 -9.87
C GLU A 16 -11.45 9.71 -9.12
N ALA A 17 -11.39 10.35 -7.95
CA ALA A 17 -12.55 10.57 -7.09
C ALA A 17 -13.69 11.37 -7.76
N PRO A 18 -13.46 12.49 -8.47
CA PRO A 18 -14.56 13.24 -9.06
C PRO A 18 -15.29 12.45 -10.16
N GLY A 19 -14.59 11.58 -10.90
CA GLY A 19 -15.22 10.68 -11.87
C GLY A 19 -16.20 9.72 -11.21
N LEU A 20 -15.78 9.09 -10.11
CA LEU A 20 -16.58 8.15 -9.32
C LEU A 20 -17.79 8.83 -8.66
N LEU A 21 -17.58 10.01 -8.08
CA LEU A 21 -18.63 10.83 -7.47
C LEU A 21 -19.70 11.25 -8.49
N ARG A 22 -19.28 11.73 -9.68
CA ARG A 22 -20.21 12.13 -10.74
C ARG A 22 -21.06 10.98 -11.27
N LYS A 23 -20.48 9.78 -11.33
CA LYS A 23 -21.20 8.55 -11.76
C LYS A 23 -22.07 7.94 -10.65
N LYS A 24 -22.10 8.52 -9.44
CA LYS A 24 -22.74 7.94 -8.24
C LYS A 24 -22.29 6.50 -7.98
N ALA A 25 -21.05 6.18 -8.32
CA ALA A 25 -20.50 4.85 -8.22
C ALA A 25 -19.95 4.58 -6.80
N TRP A 26 -20.85 4.53 -5.82
CA TRP A 26 -20.49 4.45 -4.40
C TRP A 26 -19.71 3.17 -4.03
N ARG A 27 -20.01 2.05 -4.69
CA ARG A 27 -19.26 0.80 -4.49
C ARG A 27 -17.82 0.91 -4.98
N GLU A 28 -17.63 1.53 -6.14
CA GLU A 28 -16.30 1.74 -6.72
C GLU A 28 -15.52 2.78 -5.91
N LEU A 29 -16.19 3.84 -5.44
CA LEU A 29 -15.59 4.83 -4.55
C LEU A 29 -15.15 4.22 -3.22
N ALA A 30 -15.93 3.28 -2.67
CA ALA A 30 -15.56 2.56 -1.46
C ALA A 30 -14.34 1.66 -1.67
N ALA A 31 -14.30 0.90 -2.77
CA ALA A 31 -13.14 0.09 -3.12
C ALA A 31 -11.88 0.94 -3.35
N PHE A 32 -12.00 2.02 -4.13
CA PHE A 32 -10.93 2.98 -4.36
C PHE A 32 -10.40 3.57 -3.04
N SER A 33 -11.29 4.03 -2.17
CA SER A 33 -10.92 4.61 -0.88
C SER A 33 -10.23 3.58 0.02
N PHE A 34 -10.72 2.33 0.04
CA PHE A 34 -10.10 1.24 0.77
C PHE A 34 -8.65 0.99 0.32
N PHE A 35 -8.44 0.84 -0.99
CA PHE A 35 -7.09 0.64 -1.54
C PHE A 35 -6.18 1.84 -1.34
N LEU A 36 -6.72 3.06 -1.42
CA LEU A 36 -5.97 4.29 -1.20
C LEU A 36 -5.48 4.40 0.25
N VAL A 37 -6.36 4.13 1.22
CA VAL A 37 -6.00 4.09 2.64
C VAL A 37 -5.00 2.98 2.92
N LEU A 38 -5.18 1.80 2.30
CA LEU A 38 -4.25 0.68 2.45
C LEU A 38 -2.85 1.03 1.92
N GLY A 39 -2.76 1.64 0.75
CA GLY A 39 -1.51 2.12 0.18
C GLY A 39 -0.83 3.17 1.07
N PHE A 40 -1.59 4.12 1.62
CA PHE A 40 -1.06 5.10 2.57
C PHE A 40 -0.57 4.45 3.87
N ALA A 41 -1.32 3.51 4.44
CA ALA A 41 -0.96 2.81 5.65
C ALA A 41 0.33 1.97 5.49
N LEU A 42 0.60 1.47 4.28
CA LEU A 42 1.86 0.78 3.97
C LEU A 42 3.01 1.76 3.70
N ALA A 43 2.76 2.84 2.95
CA ALA A 43 3.80 3.78 2.54
C ALA A 43 4.24 4.71 3.68
N LEU A 44 3.33 5.15 4.55
CA LEU A 44 3.62 6.12 5.60
C LEU A 44 4.68 5.60 6.58
N PRO A 45 4.58 4.38 7.16
CA PRO A 45 5.61 3.86 8.05
C PRO A 45 6.97 3.73 7.35
N GLN A 46 7.00 3.31 6.08
CA GLN A 46 8.24 3.19 5.30
C GLN A 46 8.92 4.55 5.13
N VAL A 47 8.16 5.59 4.80
CA VAL A 47 8.69 6.96 4.63
C VAL A 47 9.12 7.58 5.97
N LEU A 48 8.45 7.21 7.07
CA LEU A 48 8.81 7.63 8.43
C LEU A 48 10.01 6.85 9.00
N GLY A 49 10.54 5.87 8.26
CA GLY A 49 11.69 5.07 8.69
C GLY A 49 11.35 3.97 9.69
N PHE A 50 10.06 3.65 9.89
CA PHE A 50 9.70 2.46 10.65
C PHE A 50 10.12 1.22 9.86
N ALA A 51 10.76 0.28 10.55
CA ALA A 51 11.05 -1.04 10.02
C ALA A 51 9.74 -1.81 9.85
N VAL A 52 9.12 -1.66 8.67
CA VAL A 52 8.00 -2.52 8.29
C VAL A 52 8.55 -3.93 8.14
N PRO A 53 8.03 -4.93 8.89
CA PRO A 53 8.52 -6.30 8.79
C PRO A 53 8.40 -6.74 7.34
N SER A 54 9.54 -7.09 6.74
CA SER A 54 9.55 -7.44 5.33
C SER A 54 8.85 -8.79 5.15
N PRO A 55 8.04 -8.96 4.09
CA PRO A 55 7.48 -10.27 3.74
C PRO A 55 8.58 -11.33 3.54
N ASN A 56 9.79 -10.88 3.20
CA ASN A 56 10.96 -11.73 3.08
C ASN A 56 11.26 -12.50 4.36
N ILE A 57 10.92 -12.00 5.56
CA ILE A 57 11.09 -12.76 6.80
C ILE A 57 10.20 -14.01 6.79
N ALA A 58 8.96 -13.89 6.32
CA ALA A 58 8.04 -15.03 6.22
C ALA A 58 8.48 -16.01 5.12
N ILE A 59 8.93 -15.48 3.99
CA ILE A 59 9.49 -16.30 2.90
C ILE A 59 10.75 -17.02 3.39
N GLU A 60 11.68 -16.32 4.03
CA GLU A 60 12.90 -16.90 4.59
C GLU A 60 12.56 -18.00 5.60
N ALA A 61 11.62 -17.78 6.52
CA ALA A 61 11.17 -18.80 7.45
C ALA A 61 10.60 -20.06 6.77
N LEU A 62 9.91 -19.90 5.63
CA LEU A 62 9.36 -21.01 4.87
C LEU A 62 10.44 -21.80 4.10
N PHE A 63 11.43 -21.10 3.53
CA PHE A 63 12.45 -21.70 2.68
C PHE A 63 13.74 -22.11 3.41
N ARG A 64 14.01 -21.56 4.60
CA ARG A 64 15.13 -21.96 5.48
C ARG A 64 15.27 -23.47 5.67
N PRO A 65 14.22 -24.22 6.04
CA PRO A 65 14.34 -25.66 6.25
C PRO A 65 14.74 -26.40 4.97
N LEU A 66 14.30 -25.93 3.80
CA LEU A 66 14.72 -26.49 2.52
C LEU A 66 16.19 -26.17 2.21
N SER A 67 16.63 -24.92 2.43
CA SER A 67 18.02 -24.53 2.19
C SER A 67 19.00 -25.22 3.13
N ASP A 68 18.60 -25.45 4.38
CA ASP A 68 19.42 -26.15 5.37
C ASP A 68 19.52 -27.65 5.07
N TRP A 69 18.49 -28.25 4.44
CA TRP A 69 18.51 -29.66 4.00
C TRP A 69 19.36 -29.89 2.74
N LEU A 70 19.49 -28.87 1.88
CA LEU A 70 20.25 -28.95 0.63
C LEU A 70 21.76 -28.71 0.81
N ARG A 71 22.18 -28.29 2.00
CA ARG A 71 23.55 -27.89 2.34
C ARG A 71 24.33 -29.01 2.98
#